data_AF-A0A233HSH2-F1
#
_entry.id   AF-A0A233HSH2-F1
#
_cell.length_a   1.000
_cell.length_b   1.000
_cell.length_c   1.000
_cell.angle_alpha   90.00
_cell.angle_beta   90.00
_cell.angle_gamma   90.00
#
_symmetry.space_group_name_H-M   'P 1'
#
loop_
_entity.id
_entity.type
_entity.pdbx_description
1 polymer ?
#
loop_
_entity_poly.entity_id
_entity_poly.type
_entity_poly.pdbx_seq_one_letter_code
_entity_poly.pdbx_strand_id
1 'polypeptide(L)'
;MAIRGTREWDKAQTQKKFLEAIERLISGNVKHKKELKTLKVNDSNVCKEAGLKNGALKHYPRLQKFIKIKAKFPDAIWTDDGDFQYVDGKTISLDTVVDTLNKSSKSRASDKQKKNELAEINKLHVDAVNNALENQIAVTEPFVAALMEALPDAKKAELIEKYEKVLHRRDYGGDVIHAIFGKNKLKAGK
;
A
#
# COMPACT_ATOMS: atom_id res chain seq x y z
N MET A 1 -47.31 8.23 -5.40
CA MET A 1 -46.62 9.53 -5.55
C MET A 1 -46.51 10.17 -4.18
N ALA A 2 -45.30 10.51 -3.71
CA ALA A 2 -45.12 11.12 -2.39
C ALA A 2 -45.59 12.58 -2.38
N ILE A 3 -46.37 12.96 -1.37
CA ILE A 3 -46.92 14.32 -1.20
C ILE A 3 -45.79 15.25 -0.77
N ARG A 4 -45.66 16.42 -1.43
CA ARG A 4 -44.64 17.43 -1.14
C ARG A 4 -44.73 17.87 0.33
N GLY A 5 -43.61 17.85 1.05
CA GLY A 5 -43.55 18.20 2.48
C GLY A 5 -43.71 17.00 3.44
N THR A 6 -43.87 15.77 2.92
CA THR A 6 -43.80 14.56 3.75
C THR A 6 -42.36 14.08 3.92
N ARG A 7 -42.10 13.38 5.02
CA ARG A 7 -40.79 12.75 5.29
C ARG A 7 -40.35 11.79 4.18
N GLU A 8 -41.29 11.15 3.49
CA GLU A 8 -41.01 10.25 2.37
C GLU A 8 -40.58 11.02 1.12
N TRP A 9 -41.19 12.17 0.87
CA TRP A 9 -40.78 13.07 -0.20
C TRP A 9 -39.35 13.60 0.03
N ASP A 10 -39.03 14.03 1.24
CA ASP A 10 -37.66 14.48 1.59
C ASP A 10 -36.63 13.36 1.44
N LYS A 11 -36.99 12.12 1.79
CA LYS A 11 -36.14 10.95 1.59
C LYS A 11 -35.88 10.67 0.12
N ALA A 12 -36.93 10.71 -0.72
CA ALA A 12 -36.81 10.52 -2.16
C ALA A 12 -35.94 11.61 -2.82
N GLN A 13 -36.10 12.88 -2.41
CA GLN A 13 -35.27 13.98 -2.91
C GLN A 13 -33.80 13.81 -2.50
N THR A 14 -33.55 13.41 -1.25
CA THR A 14 -32.20 13.16 -0.75
C THR A 14 -31.55 11.98 -1.47
N GLN A 15 -32.30 10.91 -1.73
CA GLN A 15 -31.85 9.77 -2.52
C GLN A 15 -31.47 10.19 -3.94
N LYS A 16 -32.30 11.01 -4.60
CA LYS A 16 -32.00 11.54 -5.93
C LYS A 16 -30.69 12.35 -5.95
N LYS A 17 -30.47 13.21 -4.95
CA LYS A 17 -29.21 13.97 -4.82
C LYS A 17 -27.98 13.06 -4.72
N PHE A 18 -28.09 11.93 -4.03
CA PHE A 18 -27.00 10.95 -3.95
C PHE A 18 -26.75 10.26 -5.28
N LEU A 19 -27.79 9.86 -6.01
CA LEU A 19 -27.64 9.23 -7.33
C LEU A 19 -26.97 10.19 -8.33
N GLU A 20 -27.43 11.44 -8.39
CA GLU A 20 -26.79 12.47 -9.22
C GLU A 20 -25.33 12.72 -8.82
N ALA A 21 -25.02 12.70 -7.52
CA ALA A 21 -23.63 12.86 -7.04
C ALA A 21 -22.73 11.68 -7.47
N ILE A 22 -23.26 10.46 -7.50
CA ILE A 22 -22.54 9.27 -7.98
C ILE A 22 -22.24 9.42 -9.47
N GLU A 23 -23.23 9.81 -10.28
CA GLU A 23 -23.03 10.04 -11.73
C GLU A 23 -22.03 11.16 -12.02
N ARG A 24 -22.08 12.26 -11.25
CA ARG A 24 -21.10 13.36 -11.36
C ARG A 24 -19.67 12.93 -11.00
N LEU A 25 -19.51 12.07 -10.00
CA LEU A 25 -18.20 11.51 -9.64
C LEU A 25 -17.63 10.61 -10.74
N ILE A 26 -18.48 9.82 -11.41
CA ILE A 26 -18.07 8.91 -12.48
C ILE A 26 -17.72 9.68 -13.76
N SER A 27 -18.57 10.63 -14.14
CA SER A 27 -18.35 11.47 -15.31
C SER A 27 -17.22 12.49 -15.14
N GLY A 28 -16.70 12.67 -13.92
CA GLY A 28 -15.66 13.65 -13.60
C GLY A 28 -16.17 15.10 -13.48
N ASN A 29 -17.46 15.34 -13.72
CA ASN A 29 -18.12 16.65 -13.61
C ASN A 29 -18.58 16.94 -12.18
N VAL A 30 -17.63 16.98 -11.25
CA VAL A 30 -17.86 17.26 -9.82
C VAL A 30 -18.14 18.74 -9.55
N LYS A 31 -19.22 19.01 -8.79
CA LYS A 31 -19.59 20.35 -8.31
C LYS A 31 -18.74 20.79 -7.12
N HIS A 32 -18.39 19.88 -6.21
CA HIS A 32 -17.68 20.20 -4.97
C HIS A 32 -16.21 19.78 -5.01
N LYS A 33 -15.52 20.02 -6.13
CA LYS A 33 -14.12 19.60 -6.35
C LYS A 33 -13.15 20.04 -5.24
N LYS A 34 -13.37 21.21 -4.62
CA LYS A 34 -12.53 21.76 -3.54
C LYS A 34 -12.61 20.95 -2.23
N GLU A 35 -13.73 20.25 -1.99
CA GLU A 35 -13.95 19.48 -0.76
C GLU A 35 -13.51 18.02 -0.88
N LEU A 36 -13.30 17.58 -2.13
CA LEU A 36 -12.92 16.22 -2.50
C LEU A 36 -11.40 16.08 -2.57
N LYS A 37 -10.85 15.18 -1.74
CA LYS A 37 -9.42 14.82 -1.82
C LYS A 37 -9.13 13.88 -3.00
N THR A 38 -10.14 13.13 -3.45
CA THR A 38 -10.05 12.17 -4.56
C THR A 38 -11.37 12.13 -5.32
N LEU A 39 -11.34 11.78 -6.60
CA LEU A 39 -12.55 11.59 -7.44
C LEU A 39 -13.11 10.16 -7.39
N LYS A 40 -12.66 9.36 -6.41
CA LYS A 40 -13.12 7.98 -6.27
C LYS A 40 -14.56 7.94 -5.77
N VAL A 41 -15.37 7.03 -6.31
CA VAL A 41 -16.71 6.75 -5.82
C VAL A 41 -16.61 6.05 -4.46
N ASN A 42 -16.85 6.78 -3.38
CA ASN A 42 -16.89 6.27 -2.01
C ASN A 42 -17.88 7.07 -1.16
N ASP A 43 -18.33 6.52 -0.03
CA ASP A 43 -19.36 7.11 0.83
C ASP A 43 -19.08 8.58 1.23
N SER A 44 -17.81 8.90 1.54
CA SER A 44 -17.39 10.24 1.95
C SER A 44 -17.46 11.25 0.80
N ASN A 45 -16.93 10.86 -0.35
CA ASN A 45 -16.94 11.70 -1.55
C ASN A 45 -18.36 11.89 -2.09
N VAL A 46 -19.20 10.87 -2.03
CA VAL A 46 -20.62 10.97 -2.43
C VAL A 46 -21.40 11.88 -1.48
N CYS A 47 -21.16 11.83 -0.16
CA CYS A 47 -21.78 12.77 0.78
C CYS A 47 -21.40 14.22 0.47
N LYS A 48 -20.11 14.48 0.25
CA LYS A 48 -19.59 15.82 -0.05
C LYS A 48 -20.09 16.35 -1.40
N GLU A 49 -20.08 15.52 -2.43
CA GLU A 49 -20.55 15.90 -3.76
C GLU A 49 -22.08 16.09 -3.81
N ALA A 50 -22.82 15.45 -2.90
CA ALA A 50 -24.25 15.70 -2.70
C ALA A 50 -24.53 16.94 -1.82
N GLY A 51 -23.50 17.59 -1.25
CA GLY A 51 -23.65 18.72 -0.34
C GLY A 51 -24.27 18.34 1.01
N LEU A 52 -24.11 17.08 1.44
CA LEU A 52 -24.73 16.54 2.65
C LEU A 52 -23.67 16.21 3.71
N LYS A 53 -24.08 16.24 4.99
CA LYS A 53 -23.19 15.94 6.11
C LYS A 53 -22.62 14.51 5.99
N ASN A 54 -21.35 14.36 6.37
CA ASN A 54 -20.71 13.06 6.50
C ASN A 54 -21.54 12.15 7.43
N GLY A 55 -22.04 11.04 6.89
CA GLY A 55 -22.89 10.10 7.62
C GLY A 55 -24.37 10.15 7.24
N ALA A 56 -24.82 11.09 6.40
CA ALA A 56 -26.19 11.12 5.89
C ALA A 56 -26.57 9.82 5.15
N LEU A 57 -25.60 9.16 4.53
CA LEU A 57 -25.78 7.86 3.87
C LEU A 57 -26.12 6.70 4.81
N LYS A 58 -25.94 6.82 6.14
CA LYS A 58 -26.33 5.78 7.10
C LYS A 58 -27.82 5.47 7.06
N HIS A 59 -28.64 6.46 6.69
CA HIS A 59 -30.08 6.31 6.56
C HIS A 59 -30.51 5.69 5.21
N TYR A 60 -29.56 5.43 4.31
CA TYR A 60 -29.80 4.84 2.99
C TYR A 60 -28.90 3.62 2.76
N PRO A 61 -29.14 2.49 3.45
CA PRO A 61 -28.31 1.29 3.33
C PRO A 61 -28.23 0.74 1.89
N ARG A 62 -29.31 0.88 1.10
CA ARG A 62 -29.33 0.46 -0.31
C ARG A 62 -28.36 1.30 -1.16
N LEU A 63 -28.30 2.61 -0.95
CA LEU A 63 -27.34 3.49 -1.63
C LEU A 63 -25.89 3.20 -1.23
N GLN A 64 -25.62 2.90 0.05
CA GLN A 64 -24.28 2.50 0.49
C GLN A 64 -23.81 1.23 -0.23
N LYS A 65 -24.70 0.27 -0.42
CA LYS A 65 -24.41 -0.94 -1.20
C LYS A 65 -24.16 -0.60 -2.67
N PHE A 66 -24.98 0.26 -3.26
CA PHE A 66 -24.81 0.69 -4.65
C PHE A 66 -23.48 1.40 -4.90
N ILE A 67 -23.05 2.31 -4.02
CA ILE A 67 -21.74 3.00 -4.14
C ILE A 67 -20.60 1.98 -4.18
N LYS A 68 -20.64 0.95 -3.34
CA LYS A 68 -19.62 -0.11 -3.32
C LYS A 68 -19.62 -0.94 -4.60
N ILE A 69 -20.80 -1.23 -5.15
CA ILE A 69 -20.95 -1.94 -6.43
C ILE A 69 -20.42 -1.07 -7.56
N LYS A 70 -20.88 0.17 -7.67
CA LYS A 70 -20.51 1.13 -8.71
C LYS A 70 -19.01 1.47 -8.69
N ALA A 71 -18.38 1.44 -7.51
CA ALA A 71 -16.93 1.57 -7.37
C ALA A 71 -16.14 0.40 -7.97
N LYS A 72 -16.75 -0.80 -8.05
CA LYS A 72 -16.15 -2.00 -8.68
C LYS A 72 -16.60 -2.20 -10.13
N PHE A 73 -17.85 -1.84 -10.43
CA PHE A 73 -18.53 -2.00 -11.70
C PHE A 73 -19.12 -0.65 -12.14
N PRO A 74 -18.37 0.18 -12.88
CA PRO A 74 -18.82 1.50 -13.31
C PRO A 74 -20.13 1.50 -14.11
N ASP A 75 -20.46 0.39 -14.77
CA ASP A 75 -21.66 0.28 -15.61
C ASP A 75 -22.93 -0.15 -14.86
N ALA A 76 -22.86 -0.41 -13.55
CA ALA A 76 -24.00 -0.89 -12.78
C ALA A 76 -25.14 0.16 -12.71
N ILE A 77 -26.37 -0.19 -13.11
CA ILE A 77 -27.50 0.75 -13.13
C ILE A 77 -28.31 0.62 -11.84
N TRP A 78 -28.74 1.76 -11.29
CA TRP A 78 -29.69 1.80 -10.16
C TRP A 78 -31.10 1.46 -10.66
N THR A 79 -31.75 0.47 -10.06
CA THR A 79 -33.19 0.22 -10.28
C THR A 79 -34.00 0.59 -9.04
N ASP A 80 -35.22 1.11 -9.25
CA ASP A 80 -36.07 1.61 -8.17
C ASP A 80 -36.58 0.50 -7.23
N ASP A 81 -36.62 -0.76 -7.71
CA ASP A 81 -37.01 -1.92 -6.92
C ASP A 81 -35.91 -2.39 -5.95
N GLY A 82 -34.70 -1.85 -6.08
CA GLY A 82 -33.55 -2.16 -5.21
C GLY A 82 -32.67 -3.30 -5.72
N ASP A 83 -32.92 -3.77 -6.95
CA ASP A 83 -32.05 -4.68 -7.68
C ASP A 83 -31.03 -3.91 -8.53
N PHE A 84 -29.91 -4.53 -8.88
CA PHE A 84 -28.86 -3.90 -9.69
C PHE A 84 -28.66 -4.69 -10.98
N GLN A 85 -28.70 -4.00 -12.11
CA GLN A 85 -28.42 -4.60 -13.42
C GLN A 85 -27.00 -4.25 -13.88
N TYR A 86 -26.26 -5.26 -14.31
CA TYR A 86 -24.98 -5.12 -15.02
C TYR A 86 -25.19 -5.46 -16.50
N VAL A 87 -24.33 -4.91 -17.36
CA VAL A 87 -24.54 -4.75 -18.82
C VAL A 87 -24.64 -6.08 -19.62
N ASP A 88 -24.34 -7.23 -19.02
CA ASP A 88 -24.48 -8.56 -19.67
C ASP A 88 -25.81 -9.28 -19.40
N GLY A 89 -26.84 -8.57 -18.92
CA GLY A 89 -28.18 -9.16 -18.70
C GLY A 89 -28.27 -10.15 -17.52
N LYS A 90 -27.19 -10.32 -16.76
CA LYS A 90 -27.17 -11.10 -15.51
C LYS A 90 -27.51 -10.20 -14.33
N THR A 91 -28.70 -10.38 -13.77
CA THR A 91 -29.13 -9.77 -12.50
C THR A 91 -28.31 -10.37 -11.38
N ILE A 92 -27.47 -9.57 -10.73
CA ILE A 92 -26.75 -9.99 -9.53
C ILE A 92 -27.63 -9.66 -8.34
N SER A 93 -28.23 -10.69 -7.73
CA SER A 93 -29.00 -10.55 -6.49
C SER A 93 -28.11 -9.97 -5.37
N LEU A 94 -28.70 -9.09 -4.58
CA LEU A 94 -28.09 -8.37 -3.47
C LEU A 94 -27.29 -9.28 -2.51
N ASP A 95 -27.69 -10.53 -2.35
CA ASP A 95 -27.10 -11.49 -1.41
C ASP A 95 -25.74 -12.02 -1.89
N THR A 96 -25.59 -12.24 -3.21
CA THR A 96 -24.32 -12.71 -3.79
C THR A 96 -23.17 -11.68 -3.70
N VAL A 97 -23.51 -10.38 -3.70
CA VAL A 97 -22.54 -9.28 -3.51
C VAL A 97 -22.12 -9.17 -2.04
N VAL A 98 -23.03 -9.45 -1.11
CA VAL A 98 -22.74 -9.43 0.33
C VAL A 98 -21.79 -10.56 0.71
N ASP A 99 -21.93 -11.75 0.12
CA ASP A 99 -21.02 -12.87 0.36
C ASP A 99 -19.60 -12.63 -0.18
N THR A 100 -19.48 -12.00 -1.35
CA THR A 100 -18.17 -11.61 -1.89
C THR A 100 -17.52 -10.47 -1.10
N LEU A 101 -18.30 -9.54 -0.54
CA LEU A 101 -17.80 -8.50 0.37
C LEU A 101 -17.37 -9.07 1.73
N ASN A 102 -18.14 -10.00 2.32
CA ASN A 102 -17.80 -10.64 3.59
C ASN A 102 -16.52 -11.49 3.50
N LYS A 103 -16.29 -12.15 2.35
CA LYS A 103 -15.02 -12.85 2.07
C LYS A 103 -13.81 -11.91 2.01
N SER A 104 -13.97 -10.68 1.49
CA SER A 104 -12.90 -9.67 1.46
C SER A 104 -12.56 -9.05 2.83
N SER A 105 -13.49 -9.11 3.80
CA SER A 105 -13.24 -8.65 5.16
C SER A 105 -12.35 -9.63 5.95
N LYS A 106 -12.44 -10.94 5.66
CA LYS A 106 -11.54 -11.96 6.20
C LYS A 106 -10.10 -11.83 5.68
N SER A 107 -9.89 -11.25 4.49
CA SER A 107 -8.53 -11.06 3.94
C SER A 107 -7.74 -9.95 4.67
N ARG A 108 -8.40 -8.96 5.26
CA ARG A 108 -7.71 -7.91 6.06
C ARG A 108 -7.12 -8.45 7.37
N ALA A 109 -7.76 -9.46 7.96
CA ALA A 109 -7.20 -10.15 9.13
C ALA A 109 -5.96 -10.95 8.73
N SER A 110 -5.99 -11.64 7.58
CA SER A 110 -4.82 -12.37 7.07
C SER A 110 -3.67 -11.44 6.65
N ASP A 111 -3.96 -10.24 6.15
CA ASP A 111 -2.91 -9.27 5.78
C ASP A 111 -2.17 -8.72 7.00
N LYS A 112 -2.84 -8.60 8.15
CA LYS A 112 -2.19 -8.19 9.41
C LYS A 112 -1.29 -9.30 9.96
N GLN A 113 -1.72 -10.57 9.88
CA GLN A 113 -0.89 -11.72 10.25
C GLN A 113 0.36 -11.82 9.34
N LYS A 114 0.17 -11.75 8.02
CA LYS A 114 1.30 -11.77 7.07
C LYS A 114 2.32 -10.66 7.30
N LYS A 115 1.87 -9.45 7.68
CA LYS A 115 2.79 -8.35 8.02
C LYS A 115 3.59 -8.63 9.30
N ASN A 116 2.97 -9.24 10.30
CA ASN A 116 3.67 -9.61 11.54
C ASN A 116 4.67 -10.74 11.28
N GLU A 117 4.30 -11.76 10.50
CA GLU A 117 5.19 -12.85 10.09
C GLU A 117 6.41 -12.33 9.31
N LEU A 118 6.20 -11.40 8.37
CA LEU A 118 7.29 -10.75 7.63
C LEU A 118 8.22 -9.93 8.53
N ALA A 119 7.66 -9.23 9.53
CA ALA A 119 8.46 -8.48 10.48
C ALA A 119 9.31 -9.41 11.36
N GLU A 120 8.77 -10.56 11.75
CA GLU A 120 9.46 -11.56 12.55
C GLU A 120 10.58 -12.27 11.76
N ILE A 121 10.32 -12.64 10.49
CA ILE A 121 11.34 -13.18 9.58
C ILE A 121 12.47 -12.17 9.37
N ASN A 122 12.14 -10.90 9.15
CA ASN A 122 13.17 -9.87 8.98
C ASN A 122 14.00 -9.68 10.23
N LYS A 123 13.38 -9.72 11.42
CA LYS A 123 14.09 -9.65 12.69
C LYS A 123 15.06 -10.82 12.84
N LEU A 124 14.61 -12.05 12.59
CA LEU A 124 15.45 -13.24 12.63
C LEU A 124 16.63 -13.16 11.64
N HIS A 125 16.41 -12.61 10.46
CA HIS A 125 17.47 -12.44 9.46
C HIS A 125 18.50 -11.40 9.91
N VAL A 126 18.06 -10.27 10.47
CA VAL A 126 18.96 -9.26 11.04
C VAL A 126 19.78 -9.84 12.19
N ASP A 127 19.13 -10.58 13.10
CA ASP A 127 19.81 -11.22 14.23
C ASP A 127 20.83 -12.27 13.75
N ALA A 128 20.51 -13.05 12.71
CA ALA A 128 21.43 -14.01 12.12
C ALA A 128 22.65 -13.34 11.45
N VAL A 129 22.45 -12.25 10.73
CA VAL A 129 23.53 -11.48 10.09
C VAL A 129 24.42 -10.82 11.15
N ASN A 130 23.82 -10.25 12.20
CA ASN A 130 24.58 -9.66 13.30
C ASN A 130 25.42 -10.71 14.02
N ASN A 131 24.84 -11.87 14.36
CA ASN A 131 25.57 -12.96 14.99
C ASN A 131 26.72 -13.48 14.09
N ALA A 132 26.49 -13.59 12.78
CA ALA A 132 27.54 -13.98 11.84
C ALA A 132 28.67 -12.94 11.78
N LEU A 133 28.33 -11.65 11.79
CA LEU A 133 29.30 -10.56 11.80
C LEU A 133 30.11 -10.53 13.10
N GLU A 134 29.46 -10.68 14.25
CA GLU A 134 30.12 -10.75 15.57
C GLU A 134 31.10 -11.92 15.64
N ASN A 135 30.68 -13.11 15.19
CA ASN A 135 31.57 -14.27 15.13
C ASN A 135 32.76 -14.03 14.19
N GLN A 136 32.53 -13.39 13.04
CA GLN A 136 33.61 -13.07 12.11
C GLN A 136 34.59 -12.05 12.72
N ILE A 137 34.09 -11.03 13.41
CA ILE A 137 34.93 -10.06 14.13
C ILE A 137 35.75 -10.77 15.20
N ALA A 138 35.12 -11.62 16.03
CA ALA A 138 35.81 -12.36 17.10
C ALA A 138 36.93 -13.26 16.58
N VAL A 139 36.80 -13.81 15.36
CA VAL A 139 37.85 -14.63 14.72
C VAL A 139 38.92 -13.76 14.06
N THR A 140 38.55 -12.64 13.46
CA THR A 140 39.47 -11.81 12.66
C THR A 140 40.26 -10.81 13.50
N GLU A 141 39.68 -10.29 14.59
CA GLU A 141 40.31 -9.30 15.46
C GLU A 141 41.63 -9.79 16.08
N PRO A 142 41.74 -11.01 16.65
CA PRO A 142 43.01 -11.50 17.18
C PRO A 142 44.08 -11.66 16.10
N PHE A 143 43.69 -12.06 14.88
CA PHE A 143 44.59 -12.21 13.76
C PHE A 143 45.11 -10.86 13.26
N VAL A 144 44.22 -9.88 13.12
CA VAL A 144 44.60 -8.52 12.73
C VAL A 144 45.48 -7.88 13.80
N ALA A 145 45.18 -8.06 15.09
CA ALA A 145 45.99 -7.57 16.19
C ALA A 145 47.42 -8.14 16.15
N ALA A 146 47.56 -9.46 15.96
CA ALA A 146 48.87 -10.11 15.83
C ALA A 146 49.67 -9.60 14.61
N LEU A 147 49.01 -9.40 13.46
CA LEU A 147 49.64 -8.80 12.28
C LEU A 147 50.07 -7.34 12.53
N MET A 148 49.25 -6.56 13.22
CA MET A 148 49.56 -5.17 13.56
C MET A 148 50.70 -5.08 14.57
N GLU A 149 50.82 -6.02 15.50
CA GLU A 149 51.91 -6.05 16.47
C GLU A 149 53.26 -6.38 15.81
N ALA A 150 53.27 -7.28 14.82
CA ALA A 150 54.46 -7.67 14.07
C ALA A 150 55.02 -6.58 13.14
N LEU A 151 54.29 -5.49 12.91
CA LEU A 151 54.73 -4.39 12.07
C LEU A 151 55.59 -3.39 12.85
N PRO A 152 56.55 -2.70 12.21
CA PRO A 152 57.21 -1.53 12.79
C PRO A 152 56.22 -0.35 12.92
N ASP A 153 56.36 0.44 13.98
CA ASP A 153 55.40 1.53 14.31
C ASP A 153 55.24 2.57 13.20
N ALA A 154 56.32 2.85 12.45
CA ALA A 154 56.27 3.75 11.28
C ALA A 154 55.31 3.26 10.19
N LYS A 155 55.23 1.93 9.97
CA LYS A 155 54.30 1.34 8.99
C LYS A 155 52.87 1.21 9.53
N LYS A 156 52.71 1.06 10.85
CA LYS A 156 51.38 1.07 11.49
C LYS A 156 50.72 2.44 11.32
N ALA A 157 51.46 3.52 11.58
CA ALA A 157 50.96 4.89 11.43
C ALA A 157 50.52 5.19 9.99
N GLU A 158 51.30 4.78 8.99
CA GLU A 158 50.96 4.95 7.58
C GLU A 158 49.69 4.18 7.18
N LEU A 159 49.52 2.94 7.67
CA LEU A 159 48.33 2.12 7.40
C LEU A 159 47.07 2.69 8.08
N ILE A 160 47.19 3.19 9.31
CA ILE A 160 46.08 3.83 10.04
C ILE A 160 45.65 5.10 9.30
N GLU A 161 46.58 5.96 8.92
CA GLU A 161 46.28 7.20 8.19
C GLU A 161 45.61 6.90 6.83
N LYS A 162 46.04 5.85 6.14
CA LYS A 162 45.41 5.39 4.89
C LYS A 162 43.99 4.89 5.13
N TYR A 163 43.75 4.15 6.21
CA TYR A 163 42.43 3.63 6.57
C TYR A 163 41.45 4.75 6.93
N GLU A 164 41.89 5.73 7.74
CA GLU A 164 41.10 6.92 8.09
C GLU A 164 40.71 7.75 6.86
N LYS A 165 41.63 7.95 5.91
CA LYS A 165 41.35 8.66 4.65
C LYS A 165 40.32 7.95 3.76
N VAL A 166 40.20 6.63 3.85
CA VAL A 166 39.19 5.85 3.11
C VAL A 166 37.84 5.91 3.81
N LEU A 167 37.81 5.74 5.14
CA LEU A 167 36.62 5.88 5.98
C LEU A 167 35.94 7.25 5.80
N HIS A 168 36.72 8.33 5.80
CA HIS A 168 36.20 9.70 5.66
C HIS A 168 35.64 10.01 4.26
N ARG A 169 36.03 9.26 3.22
CA ARG A 169 35.48 9.44 1.86
C ARG A 169 34.17 8.69 1.62
N ARG A 170 33.70 7.86 2.57
CA ARG A 170 32.57 6.92 2.39
C ARG A 170 32.69 6.02 1.16
N ASP A 171 33.91 5.81 0.66
CA ASP A 171 34.16 5.00 -0.53
C ASP A 171 34.42 3.55 -0.09
N TYR A 172 33.34 2.88 0.27
CA TYR A 172 33.35 1.50 0.76
C TYR A 172 33.22 0.46 -0.37
N GLY A 173 33.80 0.70 -1.56
CA GLY A 173 33.95 -0.39 -2.53
C GLY A 173 33.79 -0.10 -4.02
N GLY A 174 34.12 1.09 -4.52
CA GLY A 174 34.30 1.25 -5.97
C GLY A 174 35.49 0.43 -6.50
N ASP A 175 36.66 0.61 -5.88
CA ASP A 175 37.92 0.08 -6.42
C ASP A 175 38.35 -1.28 -5.83
N VAL A 176 37.91 -1.62 -4.62
CA VAL A 176 38.34 -2.86 -3.94
C VAL A 176 37.68 -4.10 -4.54
N ILE A 177 36.42 -3.99 -5.01
CA ILE A 177 35.73 -5.11 -5.67
C ILE A 177 36.36 -5.39 -7.05
N HIS A 178 36.79 -4.37 -7.78
CA HIS A 178 37.48 -4.54 -9.06
C HIS A 178 38.87 -5.18 -8.90
N ALA A 179 39.58 -4.92 -7.80
CA ALA A 179 40.87 -5.54 -7.52
C ALA A 179 40.77 -7.03 -7.13
N ILE A 180 39.70 -7.43 -6.43
CA ILE A 180 39.53 -8.80 -5.92
C ILE A 180 38.78 -9.70 -6.93
N PHE A 181 37.82 -9.16 -7.69
CA PHE A 181 37.00 -9.95 -8.64
C PHE A 181 37.28 -9.65 -10.13
N GLY A 182 38.15 -8.69 -10.46
CA GLY A 182 38.36 -8.19 -11.83
C GLY A 182 39.26 -9.02 -12.75
N LYS A 183 39.54 -10.30 -12.49
CA LYS A 183 40.35 -11.14 -13.40
C LYS A 183 39.78 -12.53 -13.75
N ASN A 184 38.52 -12.81 -13.47
CA ASN A 184 37.85 -13.96 -14.10
C ASN A 184 36.97 -13.51 -15.27
N LYS A 185 37.61 -13.01 -16.33
CA LYS A 185 37.03 -13.17 -17.68
C LYS A 185 37.08 -14.67 -17.98
N LEU A 186 35.98 -15.35 -17.69
CA LEU A 186 35.65 -16.63 -18.32
C LEU A 186 35.84 -16.42 -19.83
N LYS A 187 36.86 -17.06 -20.39
CA LYS A 187 36.96 -17.30 -21.82
C LYS A 187 35.73 -18.15 -22.17
N ALA A 188 34.66 -17.50 -22.63
CA ALA A 188 33.64 -18.17 -23.41
C ALA A 188 34.30 -18.54 -24.75
N GLY A 189 34.85 -19.75 -24.79
CA GLY A 189 35.39 -20.37 -25.98
C GLY A 189 34.72 -21.72 -26.18
N LYS A 190 33.61 -21.72 -26.91
CA LYS A 190 33.42 -22.45 -28.18
C LYS A 190 32.05 -22.12 -28.74
#